data_AF-A0AAD7IHU6-F1
#
_entry.id   AF-A0AAD7IHU6-F1
#
_cell.length_a   1.000
_cell.length_b   1.000
_cell.length_c   1.000
_cell.angle_alpha   90.00
_cell.angle_beta   90.00
_cell.angle_gamma   90.00
#
_symmetry.space_group_name_H-M   'P 1'
#
loop_
_entity.id
_entity.type
_entity.pdbx_description
1 polymer ?
#
loop_
_entity_poly.entity_id
_entity_poly.type
_entity_poly.pdbx_seq_one_letter_code
_entity_poly.pdbx_strand_id
1 'polypeptide(L)'
;MSSQIPLSTVTAKFIYDGIRIQEAQYDVQKLVAQLNVHFSEALQAEIAGQRVKIQQRIAKWRITQKLLIPACEARLGEQMACSAEHQVLGIPSEFEKEDRDVLNLGYFTPQELELRGWMASDARARARREAQTLIYLRREKTAHATGVSQNAKMGKQIDDMAARRDRSIARYWAARAALAELGA
;
A
#
# COMPACT_ATOMS: atom_id res chain seq x y z
N MET A 1 17.40 32.65 8.83
CA MET A 1 17.80 31.34 9.41
C MET A 1 17.11 30.24 8.62
N SER A 2 17.76 29.75 7.56
CA SER A 2 17.23 28.65 6.75
C SER A 2 17.39 27.34 7.52
N SER A 3 16.29 26.82 8.06
CA SER A 3 16.26 25.43 8.57
C SER A 3 16.45 24.50 7.37
N GLN A 4 17.69 24.10 7.11
CA GLN A 4 18.00 23.07 6.12
C GLN A 4 17.40 21.76 6.63
N ILE A 5 16.27 21.34 6.05
CA ILE A 5 15.77 19.98 6.23
C ILE A 5 16.85 19.03 5.68
N PRO A 6 17.35 18.06 6.46
CA PRO A 6 18.40 17.18 6.00
C PRO A 6 17.92 16.40 4.76
N LEU A 7 18.81 16.25 3.78
CA LEU A 7 18.52 15.61 2.48
C LEU A 7 17.97 14.17 2.65
N SER A 8 18.37 13.49 3.73
CA SER A 8 17.85 12.17 4.13
C SER A 8 16.35 12.19 4.47
N THR A 9 15.86 13.24 5.12
CA THR A 9 14.43 13.38 5.47
C THR A 9 13.58 13.63 4.22
N VAL A 10 14.09 14.41 3.26
CA VAL A 10 13.39 14.67 1.99
C VAL A 10 13.27 13.40 1.16
N THR A 11 14.35 12.62 1.05
CA THR A 11 14.38 11.39 0.27
C THR A 11 13.61 10.24 0.92
N ALA A 12 13.68 10.10 2.24
CA ALA A 12 12.83 9.16 2.97
C ALA A 12 11.34 9.51 2.83
N LYS A 13 10.98 10.80 2.94
CA LYS A 13 9.61 11.26 2.72
C LYS A 13 9.14 10.97 1.30
N PHE A 14 9.99 11.23 0.30
CA PHE A 14 9.70 10.90 -1.08
C PHE A 14 9.40 9.40 -1.21
N ILE A 15 10.30 8.50 -0.83
CA ILE A 15 10.04 7.05 -0.93
C ILE A 15 8.78 6.64 -0.17
N TYR A 16 8.57 7.17 1.03
CA TYR A 16 7.35 6.93 1.80
C TYR A 16 6.08 7.33 1.04
N ASP A 17 6.05 8.51 0.42
CA ASP A 17 4.91 8.98 -0.36
C ASP A 17 4.64 8.04 -1.56
N GLY A 18 5.69 7.54 -2.22
CA GLY A 18 5.61 6.54 -3.28
C GLY A 18 4.97 5.23 -2.78
N ILE A 19 5.47 4.67 -1.67
CA ILE A 19 4.89 3.47 -1.05
C ILE A 19 3.41 3.68 -0.71
N ARG A 20 3.03 4.86 -0.21
CA ARG A 20 1.62 5.19 0.09
C ARG A 20 0.75 5.32 -1.14
N ILE A 21 1.31 5.59 -2.31
CA ILE A 21 0.58 5.54 -3.57
C ILE A 21 0.41 4.08 -3.99
N GLN A 22 1.46 3.24 -3.89
CA GLN A 22 1.35 1.80 -4.20
C GLN A 22 0.27 1.11 -3.35
N GLU A 23 0.22 1.41 -2.04
CA GLU A 23 -0.84 0.87 -1.18
C GLU A 23 -2.24 1.25 -1.67
N ALA A 24 -2.42 2.50 -2.14
CA ALA A 24 -3.69 2.94 -2.69
C ALA A 24 -4.00 2.29 -4.04
N GLN A 25 -3.00 2.10 -4.90
CA GLN A 25 -3.14 1.36 -6.16
C GLN A 25 -3.61 -0.08 -5.89
N TYR A 26 -3.00 -0.77 -4.93
CA TYR A 26 -3.39 -2.11 -4.52
C TYR A 26 -4.83 -2.18 -3.97
N ASP A 27 -5.23 -1.20 -3.16
CA ASP A 27 -6.61 -1.12 -2.65
C ASP A 27 -7.62 -0.96 -3.80
N VAL A 28 -7.30 -0.17 -4.83
CA VAL A 28 -8.15 -0.05 -6.04
C VAL A 28 -8.16 -1.34 -6.85
N GLN A 29 -7.01 -2.00 -7.05
CA GLN A 29 -6.97 -3.31 -7.73
C GLN A 29 -7.87 -4.33 -7.04
N LYS A 30 -7.93 -4.33 -5.70
CA LYS A 30 -8.86 -5.18 -4.95
C LYS A 30 -10.32 -4.84 -5.22
N LEU A 31 -10.69 -3.57 -5.23
CA LEU A 31 -12.06 -3.15 -5.55
C LEU A 31 -12.43 -3.54 -6.99
N VAL A 32 -11.51 -3.39 -7.94
CA VAL A 32 -11.69 -3.82 -9.34
C VAL A 32 -11.88 -5.33 -9.41
N ALA A 33 -11.07 -6.12 -8.71
CA ALA A 33 -11.24 -7.56 -8.64
C ALA A 33 -12.59 -7.96 -8.03
N GLN A 34 -13.05 -7.25 -6.99
CA GLN A 34 -14.38 -7.46 -6.40
C GLN A 34 -15.50 -7.14 -7.40
N LEU A 35 -15.40 -6.04 -8.14
CA LEU A 35 -16.39 -5.64 -9.15
C LEU A 35 -16.50 -6.70 -10.26
N ASN A 36 -15.37 -7.29 -10.66
CA ASN A 36 -15.34 -8.35 -11.68
C ASN A 36 -16.03 -9.64 -11.23
N VAL A 37 -16.09 -9.90 -9.93
CA VAL A 37 -16.82 -11.05 -9.35
C VAL A 37 -18.29 -10.71 -9.14
N HIS A 38 -18.57 -9.50 -8.64
CA HIS A 38 -19.91 -9.02 -8.33
C HIS A 38 -20.10 -7.58 -8.80
N PHE A 39 -20.83 -7.42 -9.90
CA PHE A 39 -21.14 -6.10 -10.44
C PHE A 39 -22.01 -5.30 -9.45
N SER A 40 -21.61 -4.05 -9.22
CA SER A 40 -22.33 -3.09 -8.39
C SER A 40 -22.01 -1.67 -8.87
N GLU A 41 -23.04 -0.90 -9.22
CA GLU A 41 -22.88 0.50 -9.65
C GLU A 41 -22.25 1.36 -8.55
N ALA A 42 -22.59 1.09 -7.28
CA ALA A 42 -21.99 1.77 -6.15
C ALA A 42 -20.48 1.50 -6.05
N LEU A 43 -20.06 0.25 -6.29
CA LEU A 43 -18.66 -0.14 -6.31
C LEU A 43 -17.92 0.46 -7.51
N GLN A 44 -18.56 0.54 -8.67
CA GLN A 44 -18.01 1.20 -9.85
C GLN A 44 -17.77 2.70 -9.62
N ALA A 45 -18.72 3.39 -8.99
CA ALA A 45 -18.58 4.79 -8.60
C ALA A 45 -17.45 4.99 -7.57
N GLU A 46 -17.32 4.09 -6.60
CA GLU A 46 -16.22 4.10 -5.64
C GLU A 46 -14.85 3.96 -6.32
N ILE A 47 -14.70 2.98 -7.22
CA ILE A 47 -13.47 2.78 -8.00
C ILE A 47 -13.11 4.03 -8.80
N ALA A 48 -14.09 4.64 -9.48
CA ALA A 48 -13.86 5.88 -10.23
C ALA A 48 -13.35 7.01 -9.33
N GLY A 49 -13.98 7.20 -8.16
CA GLY A 49 -13.54 8.21 -7.19
C GLY A 49 -12.13 7.96 -6.64
N GLN A 50 -11.77 6.70 -6.36
CA GLN A 50 -10.43 6.34 -5.91
C GLN A 50 -9.38 6.51 -7.01
N ARG A 51 -9.69 6.12 -8.25
CA ARG A 51 -8.80 6.33 -9.41
C ARG A 51 -8.46 7.80 -9.61
N VAL A 52 -9.43 8.71 -9.52
CA VAL A 52 -9.18 10.16 -9.61
C VAL A 52 -8.21 10.63 -8.52
N LYS A 53 -8.41 10.18 -7.26
CA LYS A 53 -7.52 10.53 -6.15
C LYS A 53 -6.10 10.02 -6.36
N ILE A 54 -5.94 8.78 -6.81
CA ILE A 54 -4.62 8.20 -7.11
C ILE A 54 -3.97 8.94 -8.26
N GLN A 55 -4.70 9.23 -9.35
CA GLN A 55 -4.18 9.98 -10.49
C GLN A 55 -3.63 11.34 -10.06
N GLN A 56 -4.33 12.06 -9.18
CA GLN A 56 -3.85 13.34 -8.64
C GLN A 56 -2.59 13.18 -7.79
N ARG A 57 -2.49 12.12 -7.00
CA ARG A 57 -1.30 11.81 -6.19
C ARG A 57 -0.12 11.43 -7.08
N ILE A 58 -0.33 10.63 -8.12
CA ILE A 58 0.69 10.28 -9.11
C ILE A 58 1.16 11.54 -9.86
N ALA A 59 0.26 12.41 -10.29
CA ALA A 59 0.65 13.65 -10.96
C ALA A 59 1.59 14.50 -10.08
N LYS A 60 1.25 14.68 -8.80
CA LYS A 60 2.13 15.37 -7.83
C LYS A 60 3.44 14.62 -7.59
N TRP A 61 3.39 13.29 -7.49
CA TRP A 61 4.56 12.44 -7.36
C TRP A 61 5.54 12.63 -8.51
N ARG A 62 5.06 12.64 -9.76
CA ARG A 62 5.89 12.81 -10.96
C ARG A 62 6.63 14.14 -10.98
N ILE A 63 6.03 15.22 -10.48
CA ILE A 63 6.70 16.53 -10.37
C ILE A 63 7.93 16.42 -9.47
N THR A 64 7.77 15.81 -8.29
CA THR A 64 8.88 15.61 -7.35
C THR A 64 9.90 14.60 -7.90
N GLN A 65 9.43 13.53 -8.53
CA GLN A 65 10.28 12.51 -9.13
C GLN A 65 11.17 13.09 -10.22
N LYS A 66 10.65 14.00 -11.07
CA LYS A 66 11.46 14.65 -12.10
C LYS A 66 12.63 15.45 -11.53
N LEU A 67 12.49 15.98 -10.32
CA LEU A 67 13.56 16.71 -9.63
C LEU A 67 14.57 15.78 -8.97
N LEU A 68 14.11 14.67 -8.37
CA LEU A 68 14.95 13.77 -7.58
C LEU A 68 15.56 12.61 -8.38
N ILE A 69 14.85 12.12 -9.40
CA ILE A 69 15.22 10.98 -10.25
C ILE A 69 14.84 11.29 -11.71
N PRO A 70 15.55 12.22 -12.39
CA PRO A 70 15.24 12.61 -13.76
C PRO A 70 15.30 11.44 -14.74
N ALA A 71 16.20 10.47 -14.51
CA ALA A 71 16.38 9.29 -15.36
C ALA A 71 15.11 8.42 -15.49
N CYS A 72 14.21 8.47 -14.49
CA CYS A 72 12.94 7.73 -14.55
C CYS A 72 11.94 8.34 -15.55
N GLU A 73 12.05 9.61 -15.93
CA GLU A 73 11.08 10.27 -16.82
C GLU A 73 11.06 9.60 -18.20
N ALA A 74 12.24 9.33 -18.77
CA ALA A 74 12.36 8.69 -20.08
C ALA A 74 11.78 7.27 -20.10
N ARG A 75 11.94 6.52 -18.99
CA ARG A 75 11.47 5.13 -18.89
C ARG A 75 9.99 5.00 -18.55
N LEU A 76 9.40 6.00 -17.89
CA LEU A 76 8.00 5.98 -17.45
C LEU A 76 7.06 6.79 -18.34
N GLY A 77 7.58 7.48 -19.37
CA GLY A 77 6.81 8.34 -20.27
C GLY A 77 5.64 7.65 -20.99
N GLU A 78 5.75 6.35 -21.26
CA GLU A 78 4.71 5.58 -21.96
C GLU A 78 3.57 5.10 -21.04
N GLN A 79 3.73 5.19 -19.72
CA GLN A 79 2.76 4.63 -18.76
C GLN A 79 1.52 5.49 -18.56
N MET A 80 1.45 6.68 -19.17
CA MET A 80 0.27 7.54 -19.09
C MET A 80 -0.99 6.91 -19.69
N ALA A 81 -0.84 5.90 -20.56
CA ALA A 81 -1.94 5.15 -21.16
C ALA A 81 -2.55 4.09 -20.22
N CYS A 82 -1.86 3.71 -19.14
CA CYS A 82 -2.35 2.71 -18.19
C CYS A 82 -3.25 3.33 -17.12
N SER A 83 -4.24 2.55 -16.64
CA SER A 83 -5.05 2.93 -15.48
C SER A 83 -4.16 3.27 -14.28
N ALA A 84 -4.58 4.26 -13.48
CA ALA A 84 -3.80 4.79 -12.36
C ALA A 84 -3.28 3.71 -11.40
N GLU A 85 -4.07 2.65 -11.17
CA GLU A 85 -3.70 1.53 -10.31
C GLU A 85 -2.62 0.58 -10.87
N HIS A 86 -2.21 0.74 -12.13
CA HIS A 86 -1.19 -0.10 -12.78
C HIS A 86 0.06 0.68 -13.19
N GLN A 87 0.14 1.98 -12.90
CA GLN A 87 1.32 2.79 -13.22
C GLN A 87 2.46 2.48 -12.25
N VAL A 88 3.66 2.23 -12.78
CA VAL A 88 4.89 2.00 -12.00
C VAL A 88 5.39 3.32 -11.45
N LEU A 89 5.62 3.41 -10.14
CA LEU A 89 5.94 4.68 -9.51
C LEU A 89 7.40 5.08 -9.64
N GLY A 90 8.27 4.17 -10.06
CA GLY A 90 9.69 4.44 -10.19
C GLY A 90 10.43 4.34 -8.86
N ILE A 91 9.95 3.51 -7.92
CA ILE A 91 10.65 3.25 -6.65
C ILE A 91 11.61 2.05 -6.78
N PRO A 92 12.68 1.98 -5.98
CA PRO A 92 13.70 0.93 -6.13
C PRO A 92 13.16 -0.51 -6.18
N SER A 93 12.20 -0.89 -5.34
CA SER A 93 11.64 -2.26 -5.32
C SER A 93 10.82 -2.65 -6.55
N GLU A 94 10.53 -1.72 -7.45
CA GLU A 94 9.83 -2.01 -8.72
C GLU A 94 10.79 -2.38 -9.86
N PHE A 95 12.10 -2.36 -9.61
CA PHE A 95 13.12 -2.65 -10.62
C PHE A 95 14.14 -3.66 -10.14
N GLU A 96 14.62 -4.46 -11.09
CA GLU A 96 15.78 -5.31 -10.91
C GLU A 96 17.04 -4.47 -10.61
N LYS A 97 18.08 -5.13 -10.10
CA LYS A 97 19.29 -4.45 -9.64
C LYS A 97 19.98 -3.65 -10.75
N GLU A 98 20.05 -4.24 -11.94
CA GLU A 98 20.68 -3.66 -13.12
C GLU A 98 19.96 -2.38 -13.55
N ASP A 99 18.62 -2.40 -13.56
CA ASP A 99 17.80 -1.24 -13.88
C ASP A 99 17.89 -0.15 -12.82
N ARG A 100 18.03 -0.51 -11.53
CA ARG A 100 18.26 0.46 -10.45
C ARG A 100 19.55 1.24 -10.64
N ASP A 101 20.61 0.58 -11.09
CA ASP A 101 21.89 1.24 -11.34
C ASP A 101 21.78 2.21 -12.54
N VAL A 102 21.13 1.78 -13.63
CA VAL A 102 20.88 2.63 -14.82
C VAL A 102 20.03 3.86 -14.47
N LEU A 103 19.02 3.70 -13.61
CA LEU A 103 18.13 4.77 -13.18
C LEU A 103 18.67 5.59 -11.99
N ASN A 104 19.88 5.28 -11.51
CA ASN A 104 20.52 5.90 -10.36
C ASN A 104 19.65 5.85 -9.07
N LEU A 105 18.94 4.74 -8.87
CA LEU A 105 18.05 4.48 -7.72
C LEU A 105 18.81 3.97 -6.48
N GLY A 106 20.10 3.68 -6.62
CA GLY A 106 20.94 3.17 -5.53
C GLY A 106 20.92 4.06 -4.28
N TYR A 107 20.85 5.40 -4.46
CA TYR A 107 20.77 6.34 -3.34
C TYR A 107 19.49 6.21 -2.50
N PHE A 108 18.40 5.71 -3.08
CA PHE A 108 17.08 5.58 -2.42
C PHE A 108 16.82 4.17 -1.85
N THR A 109 17.63 3.20 -2.27
CA THR A 109 17.48 1.79 -1.90
C THR A 109 17.57 1.57 -0.38
N PRO A 110 18.55 2.14 0.35
CA PRO A 110 18.63 1.97 1.81
C PRO A 110 17.43 2.51 2.57
N GLN A 111 16.89 3.66 2.14
CA GLN A 111 15.74 4.31 2.76
C GLN A 111 14.48 3.48 2.52
N GLU A 112 14.31 2.93 1.31
CA GLU A 112 13.20 2.02 1.06
C GLU A 112 13.32 0.75 1.90
N LEU A 113 14.51 0.15 1.98
CA LEU A 113 14.77 -1.06 2.76
C LEU A 113 14.40 -0.84 4.23
N GLU A 114 14.83 0.28 4.82
CA GLU A 114 14.48 0.64 6.19
C GLU A 114 12.96 0.79 6.37
N LEU A 115 12.31 1.60 5.51
CA LEU A 115 10.86 1.83 5.57
C LEU A 115 10.06 0.53 5.44
N ARG A 116 10.42 -0.34 4.49
CA ARG A 116 9.77 -1.64 4.28
C ARG A 116 9.99 -2.57 5.47
N GLY A 117 11.18 -2.54 6.09
CA GLY A 117 11.48 -3.25 7.32
C GLY A 117 10.55 -2.86 8.47
N TRP A 118 10.42 -1.56 8.72
CA TRP A 118 9.49 -1.02 9.73
C TRP A 118 8.03 -1.40 9.41
N MET A 119 7.61 -1.27 8.16
CA MET A 119 6.26 -1.63 7.73
C MET A 119 5.95 -3.11 7.92
N ALA A 120 6.88 -4.00 7.57
CA ALA A 120 6.72 -5.44 7.78
C ALA A 120 6.59 -5.76 9.28
N SER A 121 7.42 -5.14 10.13
CA SER A 121 7.37 -5.33 11.58
C SER A 121 6.02 -4.85 12.17
N ASP A 122 5.58 -3.64 11.82
CA ASP A 122 4.29 -3.09 12.28
C ASP A 122 3.11 -3.93 11.78
N ALA A 123 3.11 -4.32 10.50
CA ALA A 123 2.06 -5.15 9.91
C ALA A 123 1.95 -6.51 10.62
N ARG A 124 3.09 -7.15 10.93
CA ARG A 124 3.12 -8.40 11.71
C ARG A 124 2.57 -8.21 13.12
N ALA A 125 2.97 -7.14 13.81
CA ALA A 125 2.49 -6.84 15.15
C ALA A 125 0.98 -6.55 15.17
N ARG A 126 0.46 -5.84 14.17
CA ARG A 126 -0.99 -5.61 13.99
C ARG A 126 -1.74 -6.89 13.72
N ALA A 127 -1.29 -7.70 12.77
CA ALA A 127 -1.92 -8.98 12.44
C ALA A 127 -2.04 -9.89 13.67
N ARG A 128 -1.01 -9.93 14.52
CA ARG A 128 -1.03 -10.69 15.78
C ARG A 128 -2.08 -10.16 16.75
N ARG A 129 -2.14 -8.85 16.97
CA ARG A 129 -3.14 -8.20 17.84
C ARG A 129 -4.56 -8.46 17.34
N GLU A 130 -4.79 -8.26 16.05
CA GLU A 130 -6.09 -8.47 15.40
C GLU A 130 -6.53 -9.94 15.49
N ALA A 131 -5.60 -10.90 15.32
CA ALA A 131 -5.89 -12.31 15.52
C ALA A 131 -6.27 -12.65 16.97
N GLN A 132 -5.62 -12.05 17.97
CA GLN A 132 -5.98 -12.22 19.38
C GLN A 132 -7.37 -11.64 19.67
N THR A 133 -7.66 -10.43 19.16
CA THR A 133 -9.00 -9.82 19.27
C THR A 133 -10.06 -10.68 18.60
N LEU A 134 -9.78 -11.28 17.45
CA LEU A 134 -10.70 -12.18 16.76
C LEU A 134 -11.03 -13.42 17.59
N ILE A 135 -10.04 -14.03 18.25
CA ILE A 135 -10.24 -15.17 19.16
C ILE A 135 -11.16 -14.75 20.31
N TYR A 136 -10.92 -13.57 20.90
CA TYR A 136 -11.74 -13.03 21.97
C TYR A 136 -13.20 -12.80 21.51
N LEU A 137 -13.41 -12.09 20.40
CA LEU A 137 -14.75 -11.82 19.86
C LEU A 137 -15.54 -13.09 19.54
N ARG A 138 -14.86 -14.15 19.04
CA ARG A 138 -15.50 -15.44 18.81
C ARG A 138 -15.95 -16.11 20.12
N ARG A 139 -15.14 -16.02 21.18
CA ARG A 139 -15.53 -16.52 22.51
C ARG A 139 -16.69 -15.73 23.10
N GLU A 140 -16.63 -14.40 23.03
CA GLU A 140 -17.72 -13.51 23.47
C GLU A 140 -19.03 -13.79 22.74
N LYS A 141 -18.98 -13.97 21.42
CA LYS A 141 -20.17 -14.34 20.63
C LYS A 141 -20.77 -15.65 21.14
N THR A 142 -19.97 -16.68 21.33
CA THR A 142 -20.45 -17.98 21.82
C THR A 142 -21.03 -17.89 23.22
N ALA A 143 -20.44 -17.09 24.11
CA ALA A 143 -20.86 -16.98 25.51
C ALA A 143 -22.09 -16.07 25.72
N HIS A 144 -22.22 -15.00 24.91
CA HIS A 144 -23.13 -13.89 25.24
C HIS A 144 -24.05 -13.44 24.11
N ALA A 145 -23.84 -13.86 22.86
CA ALA A 145 -24.71 -13.45 21.76
C ALA A 145 -25.99 -14.30 21.72
N THR A 146 -26.99 -13.89 22.49
CA THR A 146 -28.33 -14.49 22.47
C THR A 146 -29.28 -13.68 21.58
N GLY A 147 -30.08 -14.39 20.78
CA GLY A 147 -31.02 -13.78 19.82
C GLY A 147 -30.37 -13.32 18.50
N VAL A 148 -31.22 -13.14 17.49
CA VAL A 148 -30.79 -12.92 16.09
C VAL A 148 -30.02 -11.60 15.93
N SER A 149 -30.50 -10.51 16.56
CA SER A 149 -29.89 -9.18 16.42
C SER A 149 -28.48 -9.10 17.01
N GLN A 150 -28.26 -9.63 18.22
CA GLN A 150 -26.92 -9.65 18.83
C GLN A 150 -25.97 -10.57 18.06
N ASN A 151 -26.47 -11.71 17.57
CA ASN A 151 -25.68 -12.61 16.72
C ASN A 151 -25.23 -11.95 15.43
N ALA A 152 -26.11 -11.19 14.77
CA ALA A 152 -25.77 -10.45 13.57
C ALA A 152 -24.74 -9.35 13.84
N LYS A 153 -24.92 -8.57 14.92
CA LYS A 153 -23.98 -7.52 15.32
C LYS A 153 -22.59 -8.07 15.64
N MET A 154 -22.51 -9.10 16.48
CA MET A 154 -21.24 -9.76 16.82
C MET A 154 -20.61 -10.44 15.60
N GLY A 155 -21.43 -11.03 14.72
CA GLY A 155 -20.99 -11.56 13.42
C GLY A 155 -20.29 -10.50 12.59
N LYS A 156 -20.93 -9.35 12.39
CA LYS A 156 -20.33 -8.22 11.66
C LYS A 156 -19.01 -7.75 12.27
N GLN A 157 -18.92 -7.66 13.60
CA GLN A 157 -17.66 -7.30 14.28
C GLN A 157 -16.53 -8.31 14.05
N ILE A 158 -16.86 -9.61 14.06
CA ILE A 158 -15.91 -10.68 13.75
C ILE A 158 -15.44 -10.56 12.30
N ASP A 159 -16.36 -10.34 11.36
CA ASP A 159 -16.05 -10.21 9.93
C ASP A 159 -15.18 -8.97 9.67
N ASP A 160 -15.53 -7.82 10.25
CA ASP A 160 -14.75 -6.60 10.17
C ASP A 160 -13.33 -6.79 10.73
N MET A 161 -13.19 -7.51 11.85
CA MET A 161 -11.89 -7.79 12.46
C MET A 161 -11.07 -8.78 11.63
N ALA A 162 -11.71 -9.81 11.06
CA ALA A 162 -11.05 -10.74 10.14
C ALA A 162 -10.52 -10.00 8.90
N ALA A 163 -11.33 -9.11 8.31
CA ALA A 163 -10.90 -8.28 7.18
C ALA A 163 -9.75 -7.32 7.53
N ARG A 164 -9.66 -6.83 8.77
CA ARG A 164 -8.51 -6.04 9.25
C ARG A 164 -7.25 -6.89 9.35
N ARG A 165 -7.34 -8.06 9.99
CA ARG A 165 -6.24 -9.04 10.08
C ARG A 165 -5.69 -9.39 8.70
N ASP A 166 -6.57 -9.72 7.76
CA ASP A 166 -6.16 -10.15 6.42
C ASP A 166 -5.49 -9.01 5.64
N ARG A 167 -5.92 -7.76 5.86
CA ARG A 167 -5.22 -6.58 5.35
C ARG A 167 -3.82 -6.41 5.96
N SER A 168 -3.67 -6.60 7.27
CA SER A 168 -2.36 -6.55 7.93
C SER A 168 -1.43 -7.66 7.42
N ILE A 169 -1.94 -8.87 7.20
CA ILE A 169 -1.18 -9.98 6.61
C ILE A 169 -0.75 -9.64 5.17
N ALA A 170 -1.67 -9.13 4.34
CA ALA A 170 -1.33 -8.73 2.97
C ALA A 170 -0.25 -7.65 2.93
N ARG A 171 -0.31 -6.65 3.83
CA ARG A 171 0.73 -5.61 3.96
C ARG A 171 2.08 -6.18 4.35
N TYR A 172 2.10 -7.15 5.26
CA TYR A 172 3.33 -7.85 5.64
C TYR A 172 3.97 -8.55 4.43
N TRP A 173 3.19 -9.30 3.65
CA TRP A 173 3.69 -10.00 2.47
C TRP A 173 4.15 -9.04 1.37
N ALA A 174 3.41 -7.96 1.11
CA ALA A 174 3.83 -6.93 0.16
C ALA A 174 5.16 -6.28 0.57
N ALA A 175 5.32 -5.95 1.86
CA ALA A 175 6.58 -5.40 2.36
C ALA A 175 7.73 -6.42 2.27
N ARG A 176 7.47 -7.70 2.53
CA ARG A 176 8.48 -8.78 2.40
C ARG A 176 8.89 -9.04 0.95
N ALA A 177 7.95 -9.00 0.02
CA ALA A 177 8.24 -9.10 -1.41
C ALA A 177 9.15 -7.95 -1.86
N ALA A 178 8.79 -6.71 -1.51
CA ALA A 178 9.62 -5.55 -1.81
C ALA A 178 11.02 -5.64 -1.17
N LEU A 179 11.14 -6.13 0.07
CA LEU A 179 12.45 -6.37 0.70
C LEU A 179 13.31 -7.39 -0.06
N ALA A 180 12.69 -8.45 -0.57
CA ALA A 180 13.40 -9.45 -1.37
C ALA A 180 13.95 -8.84 -2.67
N GLU A 181 13.15 -8.01 -3.36
CA GLU A 181 13.60 -7.28 -4.56
C GLU A 181 14.75 -6.31 -4.24
N LEU A 182 14.75 -5.71 -3.06
CA LEU A 182 15.83 -4.83 -2.60
C LEU A 182 17.11 -5.60 -2.20
N GLY A 183 17.05 -6.93 -2.07
CA GLY A 183 18.18 -7.79 -1.71
C GLY A 183 18.33 -8.06 -0.21
N ALA A 184 17.24 -7.99 0.57
CA ALA A 184 17.21 -8.19 2.03
C ALA A 184 16.74 -9.59 2.47
#